data_AF-A0A525J708-F1
#
_entry.id   AF-A0A525J708-F1
#
_cell.length_a   1.000
_cell.length_b   1.000
_cell.length_c   1.000
_cell.angle_alpha   90.00
_cell.angle_beta   90.00
_cell.angle_gamma   90.00
#
_symmetry.space_group_name_H-M   'P 1'
#
loop_
_entity.id
_entity.type
_entity.pdbx_description
1 polymer ?
#
loop_
_entity_poly.entity_id
_entity_poly.type
_entity_poly.pdbx_seq_one_letter_code
_entity_poly.pdbx_strand_id
1 'polypeptide(L)'
;MSLKLVIGNKNYSSWSMRPWLALRANSIAFEEVFIPLYTGDADKKRILGFTRSGKVPVLIDGDVTVWDSLAIIEYLAERFPELRLWPEEQAHRAHARSISAEMHSGFAALRNECGMNLRRPVGAIELSADARANIARVQEIWTECCERFGKSGPYLFGAFGGADAMYAPVVHRFRSYAIAVTPKVQRYMDTMMALPAFQEWTSAGLAETLVIDKFETV
;
A
#
# COMPACT_ATOMS: atom_id res chain seq x y z
N MET A 1 -7.55 -24.85 1.32
CA MET A 1 -7.96 -24.14 0.08
C MET A 1 -6.93 -23.05 -0.19
N SER A 2 -6.77 -22.58 -1.43
CA SER A 2 -5.86 -21.46 -1.72
C SER A 2 -6.48 -20.15 -1.25
N LEU A 3 -5.67 -19.24 -0.70
CA LEU A 3 -6.09 -17.87 -0.42
C LEU A 3 -6.60 -17.20 -1.71
N LYS A 4 -7.62 -16.35 -1.60
CA LYS A 4 -8.04 -15.46 -2.68
C LYS A 4 -7.96 -14.01 -2.25
N LEU A 5 -7.34 -13.15 -3.06
CA LEU A 5 -7.31 -11.71 -2.85
C LEU A 5 -8.11 -11.01 -3.94
N VAL A 6 -9.22 -10.40 -3.54
CA VAL A 6 -10.04 -9.55 -4.40
C VAL A 6 -9.46 -8.15 -4.42
N ILE A 7 -9.12 -7.64 -5.61
CA ILE A 7 -8.49 -6.34 -5.81
C ILE A 7 -9.22 -5.48 -6.84
N GLY A 8 -8.98 -4.18 -6.77
CA GLY A 8 -9.33 -3.23 -7.82
C GLY A 8 -8.20 -3.02 -8.83
N ASN A 9 -8.36 -2.03 -9.71
CA ASN A 9 -7.36 -1.61 -10.69
C ASN A 9 -6.00 -1.33 -10.05
N LYS A 10 -4.94 -1.97 -10.51
CA LYS A 10 -3.57 -1.76 -10.02
C LYS A 10 -3.06 -0.36 -10.32
N ASN A 11 -3.52 0.27 -11.41
CA ASN A 11 -3.16 1.65 -11.74
C ASN A 11 -3.67 2.67 -10.69
N TYR A 12 -4.79 2.38 -10.01
CA TYR A 12 -5.51 3.36 -9.19
C TYR A 12 -5.77 2.93 -7.72
N SER A 13 -5.86 1.63 -7.45
CA SER A 13 -6.28 1.09 -6.15
C SER A 13 -5.11 0.99 -5.17
N SER A 14 -4.80 2.12 -4.54
CA SER A 14 -3.78 2.19 -3.50
C SER A 14 -4.05 1.27 -2.29
N TRP A 15 -5.31 0.94 -2.01
CA TRP A 15 -5.66 0.03 -0.91
C TRP A 15 -5.40 -1.42 -1.26
N SER A 16 -5.65 -1.83 -2.51
CA SER A 16 -5.40 -3.19 -2.96
C SER A 16 -3.92 -3.55 -3.02
N MET A 17 -3.05 -2.58 -3.33
CA MET A 17 -1.60 -2.77 -3.40
C MET A 17 -1.00 -3.27 -2.09
N ARG A 18 -1.55 -2.82 -0.95
CA ARG A 18 -0.98 -3.08 0.39
C ARG A 18 -0.96 -4.58 0.73
N PRO A 19 -2.10 -5.29 0.84
CA PRO A 19 -2.07 -6.72 1.13
C PRO A 19 -1.53 -7.54 -0.05
N TRP A 20 -1.66 -7.06 -1.29
CA TRP A 20 -1.07 -7.73 -2.44
C TRP A 20 0.46 -7.80 -2.33
N LEU A 21 1.12 -6.69 -1.96
CA LEU A 21 2.56 -6.69 -1.72
C LEU A 21 2.92 -7.54 -0.50
N ALA A 22 2.14 -7.48 0.59
CA ALA A 22 2.38 -8.33 1.76
C ALA A 22 2.39 -9.82 1.38
N LEU A 23 1.45 -10.27 0.56
CA LEU A 23 1.41 -11.65 0.06
C LEU A 23 2.57 -11.96 -0.90
N ARG A 24 2.74 -11.15 -1.95
CA ARG A 24 3.71 -11.43 -3.02
C ARG A 24 5.15 -11.31 -2.57
N ALA A 25 5.51 -10.29 -1.80
CA ALA A 25 6.88 -10.10 -1.32
C ALA A 25 7.32 -11.20 -0.35
N ASN A 26 6.37 -11.83 0.35
CA ASN A 26 6.63 -12.95 1.26
C ASN A 26 6.33 -14.32 0.65
N SER A 27 6.19 -14.40 -0.68
CA SER A 27 5.97 -15.66 -1.41
C SER A 27 4.75 -16.46 -0.93
N ILE A 28 3.73 -15.79 -0.39
CA ILE A 28 2.47 -16.44 -0.02
C ILE A 28 1.67 -16.66 -1.30
N ALA A 29 1.30 -17.91 -1.59
CA ALA A 29 0.48 -18.24 -2.75
C ALA A 29 -0.97 -17.77 -2.56
N PHE A 30 -1.54 -17.11 -3.58
CA PHE A 30 -2.95 -16.73 -3.62
C PHE A 30 -3.47 -16.64 -5.06
N GLU A 31 -4.78 -16.76 -5.20
CA GLU A 31 -5.53 -16.45 -6.41
C GLU A 31 -5.90 -14.97 -6.40
N GLU A 32 -5.52 -14.23 -7.43
CA GLU A 32 -5.95 -12.84 -7.61
C GLU A 32 -7.31 -12.79 -8.31
N VAL A 33 -8.28 -12.09 -7.70
CA VAL A 33 -9.60 -11.83 -8.30
C VAL A 33 -9.72 -10.34 -8.58
N PHE A 34 -9.66 -9.97 -9.85
CA PHE A 34 -9.74 -8.57 -10.27
C PHE A 34 -11.20 -8.11 -10.46
N ILE A 35 -11.53 -6.95 -9.87
CA ILE A 35 -12.79 -6.24 -10.10
C ILE A 35 -12.46 -4.84 -10.67
N PRO A 36 -12.85 -4.54 -11.92
CA PRO A 36 -12.85 -3.18 -12.43
C PRO A 36 -13.61 -2.22 -11.51
N LEU A 37 -12.97 -1.14 -11.10
CA LEU A 37 -13.58 -0.08 -10.30
C LEU A 37 -13.92 1.11 -11.19
N TYR A 38 -14.88 1.92 -10.74
CA TYR A 38 -15.33 3.14 -11.41
C TYR A 38 -15.88 2.92 -12.83
N THR A 39 -16.44 1.75 -13.10
CA THR A 39 -17.13 1.39 -14.36
C THR A 39 -18.67 1.45 -14.27
N GLY A 40 -19.21 1.85 -13.12
CA GLY A 40 -20.64 2.09 -12.89
C GLY A 40 -21.20 1.29 -11.71
N ASP A 41 -22.53 1.28 -11.57
CA ASP A 41 -23.21 0.70 -10.41
C ASP A 41 -22.97 -0.82 -10.23
N ALA A 42 -22.61 -1.51 -11.30
CA ALA A 42 -22.31 -2.94 -11.29
C ALA A 42 -21.07 -3.29 -10.44
N ASP A 43 -20.13 -2.36 -10.25
CA ASP A 43 -18.92 -2.57 -9.46
C ASP A 43 -19.27 -2.92 -8.02
N LYS A 44 -20.15 -2.12 -7.41
CA LYS A 44 -20.60 -2.31 -6.04
C LYS A 44 -21.31 -3.66 -5.89
N LYS A 45 -22.13 -4.06 -6.87
CA LYS A 45 -22.81 -5.37 -6.86
C LYS A 45 -21.80 -6.53 -6.92
N ARG A 46 -20.74 -6.42 -7.74
CA ARG A 46 -19.66 -7.42 -7.79
C ARG A 46 -18.93 -7.54 -6.45
N ILE A 47 -18.55 -6.41 -5.84
CA ILE A 47 -17.84 -6.40 -4.56
C ILE A 47 -18.72 -6.94 -3.42
N LEU A 48 -20.02 -6.62 -3.43
CA LEU A 48 -20.99 -7.15 -2.45
C LEU A 48 -21.13 -8.67 -2.49
N GLY A 49 -20.75 -9.31 -3.60
CA GLY A 49 -20.63 -10.77 -3.69
C GLY A 49 -19.48 -11.36 -2.85
N PHE A 50 -18.50 -10.54 -2.46
CA PHE A 50 -17.34 -10.95 -1.67
C PHE A 50 -17.36 -10.38 -0.24
N THR A 51 -17.83 -9.14 -0.06
CA THR A 51 -17.87 -8.48 1.26
C THR A 51 -19.04 -7.53 1.40
N ARG A 52 -19.68 -7.51 2.57
CA ARG A 52 -20.72 -6.52 2.90
C ARG A 52 -20.22 -5.09 2.98
N SER A 53 -18.90 -4.89 3.15
CA SER A 53 -18.31 -3.55 3.17
C SER A 53 -18.42 -2.82 1.82
N GLY A 54 -18.62 -3.56 0.72
CA GLY A 54 -18.68 -2.99 -0.63
C GLY A 54 -17.38 -2.35 -1.09
N LYS A 55 -16.24 -2.68 -0.46
CA LYS A 55 -14.91 -2.15 -0.77
C LYS A 55 -13.90 -3.28 -1.01
N VAL A 56 -12.89 -3.00 -1.82
CA VAL A 56 -11.68 -3.83 -1.97
C VAL A 56 -10.51 -3.14 -1.25
N PRO A 57 -9.50 -3.88 -0.77
CA PRO A 57 -9.27 -5.33 -0.91
C PRO A 57 -10.13 -6.21 0.02
N VAL A 58 -10.27 -7.48 -0.37
CA VAL A 58 -10.87 -8.56 0.44
C VAL A 58 -10.00 -9.81 0.33
N LEU A 59 -9.64 -10.42 1.45
CA LEU A 59 -9.00 -11.73 1.51
C LEU A 59 -10.04 -12.78 1.89
N ILE A 60 -10.02 -13.92 1.19
CA ILE A 60 -10.82 -15.11 1.51
C ILE A 60 -9.85 -16.26 1.82
N ASP A 61 -10.02 -16.87 3.00
CA ASP A 61 -9.37 -18.10 3.44
C ASP A 61 -10.42 -19.10 3.93
N GLY A 62 -10.88 -20.00 3.04
CA GLY A 62 -11.99 -20.90 3.33
C GLY A 62 -13.26 -20.12 3.72
N ASP A 63 -13.73 -20.33 4.94
CA ASP A 63 -14.92 -19.65 5.48
C ASP A 63 -14.60 -18.26 6.08
N VAL A 64 -13.32 -17.90 6.20
CA VAL A 64 -12.89 -16.61 6.74
C VAL A 64 -12.84 -15.57 5.62
N THR A 65 -13.55 -14.45 5.82
CA THR A 65 -13.50 -13.29 4.93
C THR A 65 -12.99 -12.07 5.70
N VAL A 66 -11.87 -11.52 5.27
CA VAL A 66 -11.25 -10.33 5.89
C VAL A 66 -11.26 -9.18 4.88
N TRP A 67 -11.90 -8.07 5.23
CA TRP A 67 -11.84 -6.82 4.48
C TRP A 67 -11.02 -5.80 5.25
N ASP A 68 -10.62 -4.71 4.58
CA ASP A 68 -9.65 -3.72 5.06
C ASP A 68 -8.18 -4.15 4.90
N SER A 69 -7.36 -3.29 4.30
CA SER A 69 -5.96 -3.63 4.01
C SER A 69 -5.11 -3.90 5.25
N LEU A 70 -5.33 -3.15 6.35
CA LEU A 70 -4.54 -3.33 7.56
C LEU A 70 -5.00 -4.60 8.30
N ALA A 71 -6.31 -4.83 8.37
CA ALA A 71 -6.86 -6.05 8.95
C ALA A 71 -6.42 -7.31 8.20
N ILE A 72 -6.35 -7.27 6.86
CA ILE A 72 -5.80 -8.37 6.06
C ILE A 72 -4.33 -8.62 6.41
N ILE A 73 -3.50 -7.59 6.56
CA ILE A 73 -2.08 -7.75 6.94
C ILE A 73 -1.95 -8.33 8.35
N GLU A 74 -2.78 -7.90 9.31
CA GLU A 74 -2.81 -8.49 10.65
C GLU A 74 -3.22 -9.97 10.62
N TYR A 75 -4.25 -10.32 9.85
CA TYR A 75 -4.65 -11.72 9.65
C TYR A 75 -3.52 -12.56 9.04
N LEU A 76 -2.80 -12.03 8.05
CA LEU A 76 -1.66 -12.73 7.46
C LEU A 76 -0.52 -12.90 8.48
N ALA A 77 -0.32 -11.94 9.38
CA ALA A 77 0.69 -12.04 10.43
C ALA A 77 0.35 -13.13 11.46
N GLU A 78 -0.94 -13.33 11.76
CA GLU A 78 -1.39 -14.44 12.62
C GLU A 78 -1.35 -15.78 11.89
N ARG A 79 -1.69 -15.80 10.59
CA ARG A 79 -1.76 -17.00 9.77
C ARG A 79 -0.39 -17.56 9.39
N PHE A 80 0.61 -16.70 9.28
CA PHE A 80 1.99 -17.01 8.89
C PHE A 80 3.00 -16.31 9.83
N PRO A 81 3.02 -16.68 11.13
CA PRO A 81 3.85 -16.00 12.13
C PRO A 81 5.36 -16.08 11.83
N GLU A 82 5.80 -17.11 11.10
CA GLU A 82 7.18 -17.32 10.67
C GLU A 82 7.69 -16.24 9.71
N LEU A 83 6.79 -15.55 8.99
CA LEU A 83 7.14 -14.49 8.05
C LEU A 83 7.44 -13.15 8.75
N ARG A 84 7.09 -13.03 10.04
CA ARG A 84 7.38 -11.85 10.87
C ARG A 84 7.00 -10.53 10.19
N LEU A 85 5.79 -10.47 9.63
CA LEU A 85 5.24 -9.26 9.01
C LEU A 85 5.25 -8.06 9.96
N TRP A 86 5.25 -8.32 11.27
CA TRP A 86 5.52 -7.32 12.29
C TRP A 86 6.77 -7.68 13.10
N PRO A 87 7.49 -6.68 13.66
CA PRO A 87 8.60 -6.94 14.55
C PRO A 87 8.25 -7.88 15.72
N GLU A 88 9.19 -8.72 16.14
CA GLU A 88 9.00 -9.64 17.27
C GLU A 88 9.06 -8.92 18.62
N GLU A 89 9.93 -7.91 18.74
CA GLU A 89 10.02 -7.09 19.94
C GLU A 89 8.74 -6.25 20.11
N GLN A 90 8.20 -6.22 21.33
CA GLN A 90 6.88 -5.67 21.62
C GLN A 90 6.79 -4.17 21.33
N ALA A 91 7.77 -3.38 21.73
CA ALA A 91 7.78 -1.93 21.52
C ALA A 91 7.95 -1.58 20.03
N HIS A 92 8.77 -2.31 19.29
CA HIS A 92 8.96 -2.15 17.84
C HIS A 92 7.68 -2.51 17.09
N ARG A 93 6.99 -3.58 17.50
CA ARG A 93 5.68 -3.95 16.94
C ARG A 93 4.61 -2.91 17.22
N ALA A 94 4.58 -2.37 18.44
CA ALA A 94 3.67 -1.28 18.80
C ALA A 94 3.92 -0.05 17.93
N HIS A 95 5.19 0.30 17.68
CA HIS A 95 5.55 1.37 16.77
C HIS A 95 5.09 1.08 15.33
N ALA A 96 5.42 -0.09 14.78
CA ALA A 96 5.04 -0.49 13.42
C ALA A 96 3.52 -0.43 13.19
N ARG A 97 2.74 -0.90 14.16
CA ARG A 97 1.27 -0.84 14.13
C ARG A 97 0.74 0.58 14.22
N SER A 98 1.36 1.42 15.07
CA SER A 98 0.95 2.82 15.25
C SER A 98 1.08 3.61 13.95
N ILE A 99 2.24 3.54 13.28
CA ILE A 99 2.45 4.27 12.02
C ILE A 99 1.62 3.69 10.87
N SER A 100 1.31 2.39 10.91
CA SER A 100 0.44 1.73 9.93
C SER A 100 -1.02 2.18 10.09
N ALA A 101 -1.48 2.31 11.34
CA ALA A 101 -2.80 2.84 11.66
C ALA A 101 -2.92 4.35 11.35
N GLU A 102 -1.85 5.12 11.61
CA GLU A 102 -1.75 6.54 11.20
C GLU A 102 -1.86 6.65 9.67
N MET A 103 -1.20 5.77 8.90
CA MET A 103 -1.38 5.72 7.45
C MET A 103 -2.78 5.26 7.01
N HIS A 104 -3.38 4.32 7.73
CA HIS A 104 -4.69 3.80 7.41
C HIS A 104 -5.80 4.86 7.57
N SER A 105 -5.75 5.62 8.66
CA SER A 105 -6.80 6.56 9.07
C SER A 105 -6.48 8.04 8.83
N GLY A 106 -5.21 8.38 8.56
CA GLY A 106 -4.72 9.74 8.43
C GLY A 106 -4.36 10.16 7.01
N PHE A 107 -3.51 11.18 6.94
CA PHE A 107 -2.94 11.79 5.73
C PHE A 107 -3.96 12.12 4.62
N ALA A 108 -5.15 12.59 5.00
CA ALA A 108 -6.25 12.79 4.06
C ALA A 108 -5.89 13.80 2.96
N ALA A 109 -5.25 14.92 3.30
CA ALA A 109 -4.84 15.93 2.32
C ALA A 109 -3.87 15.36 1.28
N LEU A 110 -2.80 14.69 1.73
CA LEU A 110 -1.88 13.98 0.84
C LEU A 110 -2.59 12.92 -0.01
N ARG A 111 -3.49 12.12 0.57
CA ARG A 111 -4.18 11.05 -0.18
C ARG A 111 -5.17 11.59 -1.22
N ASN A 112 -5.75 12.75 -0.98
CA ASN A 112 -6.73 13.39 -1.86
C ASN A 112 -6.03 14.18 -2.98
N GLU A 113 -4.99 14.94 -2.65
CA GLU A 113 -4.25 15.76 -3.63
C GLU A 113 -3.24 14.94 -4.44
N CYS A 114 -2.65 13.90 -3.84
CA CYS A 114 -1.75 12.98 -4.51
C CYS A 114 -2.39 11.59 -4.68
N GLY A 115 -3.42 11.51 -5.53
CA GLY A 115 -4.08 10.25 -5.89
C GLY A 115 -3.13 9.27 -6.59
N MET A 116 -3.41 7.97 -6.53
CA MET A 116 -2.62 6.97 -7.26
C MET A 116 -3.08 6.91 -8.71
N ASN A 117 -2.19 7.24 -9.63
CA ASN A 117 -2.27 6.95 -11.06
C ASN A 117 -0.84 6.65 -11.53
N LEU A 118 -0.53 5.40 -11.86
CA LEU A 118 0.81 4.98 -12.25
C LEU A 118 1.19 5.48 -13.65
N ARG A 119 0.20 5.75 -14.51
CA ARG A 119 0.39 6.27 -15.87
C ARG A 119 0.63 7.78 -15.91
N ARG A 120 0.32 8.50 -14.83
CA ARG A 120 0.57 9.94 -14.74
C ARG A 120 2.06 10.23 -14.98
N PRO A 121 2.39 11.21 -15.84
CA PRO A 121 3.76 11.71 -15.93
C PRO A 121 4.30 12.17 -14.57
N VAL A 122 5.59 11.94 -14.33
CA VAL A 122 6.25 12.45 -13.13
C VAL A 122 6.30 13.97 -13.21
N GLY A 123 5.75 14.66 -12.20
CA GLY A 123 5.78 16.12 -12.14
C GLY A 123 5.12 16.67 -10.90
N ALA A 124 5.67 17.78 -10.38
CA ALA A 124 5.15 18.45 -9.20
C ALA A 124 3.80 19.12 -9.48
N ILE A 125 2.99 19.25 -8.43
CA ILE A 125 1.77 20.06 -8.40
C ILE A 125 1.87 21.08 -7.27
N GLU A 126 1.04 22.12 -7.30
CA GLU A 126 0.83 22.95 -6.14
C GLU A 126 0.07 22.15 -5.07
N LEU A 127 0.61 22.14 -3.85
CA LEU A 127 0.04 21.40 -2.73
C LEU A 127 -0.52 22.37 -1.69
N SER A 128 -1.54 21.94 -0.96
CA SER A 128 -2.02 22.68 0.21
C SER A 128 -0.99 22.67 1.36
N ALA A 129 -1.19 23.54 2.35
CA ALA A 129 -0.40 23.50 3.58
C ALA A 129 -0.58 22.16 4.32
N ASP A 130 -1.79 21.60 4.32
CA ASP A 130 -2.10 20.33 4.98
C ASP A 130 -1.43 19.14 4.26
N ALA A 131 -1.42 19.12 2.93
CA ALA A 131 -0.70 18.12 2.17
C ALA A 131 0.82 18.20 2.42
N ARG A 132 1.40 19.41 2.47
CA ARG A 132 2.81 19.61 2.85
C ARG A 132 3.10 19.12 4.26
N ALA A 133 2.22 19.39 5.23
CA ALA A 133 2.36 18.89 6.60
C ALA A 133 2.28 17.34 6.66
N ASN A 134 1.37 16.75 5.90
CA ASN A 134 1.26 15.29 5.76
C ASN A 134 2.55 14.68 5.18
N ILE A 135 3.11 15.30 4.13
CA ILE A 135 4.38 14.88 3.52
C ILE A 135 5.53 14.96 4.53
N ALA A 136 5.64 16.07 5.27
CA ALA A 136 6.66 16.23 6.30
C ALA A 136 6.57 15.13 7.36
N ARG A 137 5.36 14.84 7.86
CA ARG A 137 5.12 13.78 8.84
C ARG A 137 5.49 12.39 8.32
N VAL A 138 5.17 12.06 7.07
CA VAL A 138 5.61 10.79 6.46
C VAL A 138 7.13 10.69 6.39
N GLN A 139 7.81 11.77 6.00
CA GLN A 139 9.27 11.79 5.94
C GLN A 139 9.92 11.64 7.32
N GLU A 140 9.34 12.24 8.36
CA GLU A 140 9.76 12.05 9.76
C GLU A 140 9.65 10.58 10.18
N ILE A 141 8.47 9.95 9.95
CA ILE A 141 8.23 8.55 10.28
C ILE A 141 9.28 7.64 9.63
N TRP A 142 9.48 7.79 8.32
CA TRP A 142 10.45 6.96 7.59
C TRP A 142 11.89 7.23 8.03
N THR A 143 12.24 8.48 8.29
CA THR A 143 13.56 8.85 8.80
C THR A 143 13.83 8.22 10.16
N GLU A 144 12.89 8.32 11.10
CA GLU A 144 13.00 7.74 12.44
C GLU A 144 13.14 6.21 12.38
N CYS A 145 12.30 5.55 11.58
CA CYS A 145 12.38 4.10 11.36
C CYS A 145 13.74 3.69 10.80
N CYS A 146 14.22 4.35 9.74
CA CYS A 146 15.53 4.07 9.16
C CYS A 146 16.69 4.33 10.13
N GLU A 147 16.60 5.32 11.02
CA GLU A 147 17.62 5.59 12.04
C GLU A 147 17.66 4.52 13.12
N ARG A 148 16.49 4.12 13.60
CA ARG A 148 16.35 3.17 14.70
C ARG A 148 16.61 1.73 14.26
N PHE A 149 16.15 1.36 13.06
CA PHE A 149 16.08 -0.03 12.61
C PHE A 149 16.87 -0.32 11.33
N GLY A 150 17.41 0.69 10.65
CA GLY A 150 18.12 0.53 9.38
C GLY A 150 19.41 -0.30 9.45
N LYS A 151 19.95 -0.55 10.66
CA LYS A 151 21.06 -1.49 10.86
C LYS A 151 20.64 -2.96 10.66
N SER A 152 19.36 -3.26 10.82
CA SER A 152 18.78 -4.60 10.68
C SER A 152 18.30 -4.89 9.26
N GLY A 153 18.46 -3.95 8.33
CA GLY A 153 18.11 -4.08 6.92
C GLY A 153 17.51 -2.80 6.34
N PRO A 154 17.20 -2.78 5.04
CA PRO A 154 16.91 -1.54 4.32
C PRO A 154 15.44 -1.08 4.42
N TYR A 155 14.56 -1.86 5.06
CA TYR A 155 13.15 -1.55 5.23
C TYR A 155 12.86 -0.87 6.58
N LEU A 156 11.63 -0.39 6.80
CA LEU A 156 11.29 0.44 7.97
C LEU A 156 11.62 -0.22 9.32
N PHE A 157 11.55 -1.55 9.39
CA PHE A 157 11.91 -2.32 10.58
C PHE A 157 12.95 -3.42 10.27
N GLY A 158 13.84 -3.15 9.31
CA GLY A 158 14.91 -4.05 8.89
C GLY A 158 14.53 -4.91 7.69
N ALA A 159 13.63 -5.88 7.88
CA ALA A 159 13.07 -6.70 6.80
C ALA A 159 11.74 -6.10 6.28
N PHE A 160 11.35 -6.45 5.05
CA PHE A 160 10.07 -6.01 4.48
C PHE A 160 8.93 -6.55 5.34
N GLY A 161 8.04 -5.67 5.81
CA GLY A 161 6.91 -6.06 6.64
C GLY A 161 5.61 -5.30 6.34
N GLY A 162 4.65 -5.45 7.25
CA GLY A 162 3.33 -4.84 7.17
C GLY A 162 3.38 -3.31 7.10
N ALA A 163 4.34 -2.68 7.81
CA ALA A 163 4.55 -1.24 7.74
C ALA A 163 4.97 -0.80 6.32
N ASP A 164 5.92 -1.51 5.69
CA ASP A 164 6.35 -1.23 4.33
C ASP A 164 5.21 -1.42 3.32
N ALA A 165 4.45 -2.51 3.46
CA ALA A 165 3.27 -2.77 2.65
C ALA A 165 2.24 -1.64 2.77
N MET A 166 2.02 -1.10 3.97
CA MET A 166 1.14 0.03 4.23
C MET A 166 1.67 1.35 3.64
N TYR A 167 2.97 1.56 3.59
CA TYR A 167 3.56 2.78 3.01
C TYR A 167 3.86 2.69 1.51
N ALA A 168 3.81 1.50 0.91
CA ALA A 168 4.15 1.29 -0.49
C ALA A 168 3.40 2.21 -1.50
N PRO A 169 2.08 2.45 -1.37
CA PRO A 169 1.41 3.39 -2.27
C PRO A 169 1.88 4.84 -2.09
N VAL A 170 2.38 5.21 -0.90
CA VAL A 170 2.94 6.54 -0.65
C VAL A 170 4.27 6.73 -1.37
N VAL A 171 5.07 5.66 -1.52
CA VAL A 171 6.28 5.68 -2.37
C VAL A 171 5.92 6.04 -3.81
N HIS A 172 4.85 5.44 -4.36
CA HIS A 172 4.35 5.83 -5.68
C HIS A 172 3.91 7.29 -5.73
N ARG A 173 3.18 7.78 -4.72
CA ARG A 173 2.77 9.20 -4.65
C ARG A 173 3.99 10.12 -4.66
N PHE A 174 4.97 9.87 -3.78
CA PHE A 174 6.15 10.73 -3.69
C PHE A 174 6.91 10.79 -5.02
N ARG A 175 7.03 9.64 -5.71
CA ARG A 175 7.62 9.58 -7.05
C ARG A 175 6.78 10.33 -8.10
N SER A 176 5.51 9.97 -8.27
CA SER A 176 4.67 10.50 -9.36
C SER A 176 4.43 12.01 -9.25
N TYR A 177 4.35 12.53 -8.03
CA TYR A 177 4.18 13.96 -7.78
C TYR A 177 5.51 14.70 -7.53
N ALA A 178 6.65 14.08 -7.84
CA ALA A 178 7.99 14.66 -7.71
C ALA A 178 8.21 15.36 -6.34
N ILE A 179 7.76 14.73 -5.26
CA ILE A 179 7.86 15.26 -3.91
C ILE A 179 9.34 15.33 -3.53
N ALA A 180 9.80 16.51 -3.11
CA ALA A 180 11.16 16.69 -2.63
C ALA A 180 11.36 15.92 -1.32
N VAL A 181 12.40 15.08 -1.29
CA VAL A 181 12.70 14.22 -0.14
C VAL A 181 14.16 14.31 0.29
N THR A 182 14.41 13.98 1.55
CA THR A 182 15.79 13.87 2.06
C THR A 182 16.52 12.66 1.43
N PRO A 183 17.86 12.64 1.40
CA PRO A 183 18.62 11.49 0.90
C PRO A 183 18.33 10.18 1.63
N LYS A 184 17.90 10.23 2.90
CA LYS A 184 17.55 9.04 3.67
C LYS A 184 16.22 8.47 3.23
N VAL A 185 15.21 9.32 3.07
CA VAL A 185 13.91 8.95 2.52
C VAL A 185 14.06 8.42 1.10
N GLN A 186 14.89 9.06 0.27
CA GLN A 186 15.17 8.59 -1.09
C GLN A 186 15.69 7.15 -1.10
N ARG A 187 16.65 6.80 -0.24
CA ARG A 187 17.16 5.41 -0.14
C ARG A 187 16.09 4.39 0.23
N TYR A 188 15.17 4.75 1.12
CA TYR A 188 14.04 3.88 1.46
C TYR A 188 13.10 3.70 0.26
N MET A 189 12.76 4.80 -0.43
CA MET A 189 11.95 4.74 -1.65
C MET A 189 12.61 3.87 -2.72
N ASP A 190 13.92 4.02 -2.93
CA ASP A 190 14.67 3.23 -3.91
C ASP A 190 14.65 1.73 -3.54
N THR A 191 14.79 1.41 -2.25
CA THR A 191 14.66 0.03 -1.74
C THR A 191 13.28 -0.54 -2.07
N MET A 192 12.21 0.20 -1.78
CA MET A 192 10.84 -0.21 -2.07
C MET A 192 10.59 -0.38 -3.57
N MET A 193 11.11 0.52 -4.41
CA MET A 193 10.96 0.44 -5.87
C MET A 193 11.78 -0.69 -6.51
N ALA A 194 12.84 -1.14 -5.84
CA ALA A 194 13.65 -2.30 -6.25
C ALA A 194 13.02 -3.65 -5.87
N LEU A 195 12.00 -3.67 -5.00
CA LEU A 195 11.30 -4.89 -4.60
C LEU A 195 10.60 -5.52 -5.82
N PRO A 196 10.84 -6.80 -6.16
CA PRO A 196 10.24 -7.43 -7.35
C PRO A 196 8.71 -7.36 -7.37
N ALA A 197 8.06 -7.54 -6.21
CA ALA A 197 6.61 -7.41 -6.09
C ALA A 197 6.14 -5.96 -6.40
N PHE A 198 6.89 -4.94 -6.00
CA PHE A 198 6.56 -3.54 -6.32
C PHE A 198 6.64 -3.29 -7.84
N GLN A 199 7.68 -3.81 -8.48
CA GLN A 199 7.87 -3.71 -9.93
C GLN A 199 6.78 -4.47 -10.71
N GLU A 200 6.39 -5.65 -10.22
CA GLU A 200 5.31 -6.44 -10.81
C GLU A 200 3.96 -5.71 -10.71
N TRP A 201 3.62 -5.18 -9.53
CA TRP A 201 2.42 -4.35 -9.37
C TRP A 201 2.43 -3.16 -10.33
N THR A 202 3.58 -2.49 -10.42
CA THR A 202 3.76 -1.31 -11.27
C THR A 202 3.55 -1.66 -12.75
N SER A 203 4.24 -2.70 -13.23
CA SER A 203 4.16 -3.15 -14.62
C SER A 203 2.75 -3.60 -14.98
N ALA A 204 2.10 -4.36 -14.10
CA ALA A 204 0.73 -4.82 -14.31
C ALA A 204 -0.27 -3.64 -14.34
N GLY A 205 -0.11 -2.65 -13.46
CA GLY A 205 -0.94 -1.44 -13.46
C GLY A 205 -0.74 -0.57 -14.71
N LEU A 206 0.48 -0.43 -15.20
CA LEU A 206 0.77 0.30 -16.44
C LEU A 206 0.20 -0.41 -17.68
N ALA A 207 0.09 -1.74 -17.65
CA ALA A 207 -0.50 -2.53 -18.72
C ALA A 207 -2.05 -2.52 -18.71
N GLU A 208 -2.70 -1.97 -17.68
CA GLU A 208 -4.16 -1.86 -17.64
C GLU A 208 -4.66 -0.91 -18.73
N THR A 209 -5.61 -1.37 -19.53
CA THR A 209 -6.22 -0.58 -20.62
C THR A 209 -7.41 0.25 -20.17
N LEU A 210 -8.05 -0.11 -19.04
CA LEU A 210 -9.15 0.68 -18.49
C LEU A 210 -8.65 2.06 -18.05
N VAL A 211 -9.33 3.10 -18.52
CA VAL A 211 -9.08 4.49 -18.13
C VAL A 211 -10.22 4.96 -17.25
N ILE A 212 -9.88 5.62 -16.15
CA ILE A 212 -10.84 6.21 -15.21
C ILE A 212 -10.62 7.73 -15.25
N ASP A 213 -11.41 8.41 -16.07
CA ASP A 213 -11.18 9.82 -16.48
C ASP A 213 -10.91 10.77 -15.32
N LYS A 214 -11.63 10.62 -14.20
CA LYS A 214 -11.46 11.47 -13.01
C LYS A 214 -10.05 11.42 -12.38
N PHE A 215 -9.22 10.44 -12.74
CA PHE A 215 -7.85 10.29 -12.25
C PHE A 215 -6.79 10.65 -13.30
N GLU A 216 -7.19 11.02 -14.52
CA GLU A 216 -6.28 11.39 -15.61
C GLU A 216 -6.07 12.92 -15.73
N THR A 217 -6.89 13.72 -15.05
CA THR A 217 -6.90 15.19 -15.17
C THR A 217 -6.09 15.93 -14.10
N VAL A 218 -5.09 15.28 -13.47
CA VAL A 218 -4.29 15.84 -12.35
C VAL A 218 -2.80 15.84 -12.68
#